data_AF-A0A1J3F221-F1
#
_entry.id   AF-A0A1J3F221-F1
#
_cell.length_a   1.000
_cell.length_b   1.000
_cell.length_c   1.000
_cell.angle_alpha   90.00
_cell.angle_beta   90.00
_cell.angle_gamma   90.00
#
_symmetry.space_group_name_H-M   'P 1'
#
loop_
_entity.id
_entity.type
_entity.pdbx_description
1 polymer ?
#
loop_
_entity_poly.entity_id
_entity_poly.type
_entity_poly.pdbx_seq_one_letter_code
_entity_poly.pdbx_strand_id
1 'polypeptide(L)'
;MKKILIMFLFILLQLLLVNSLSPKKHSSPKPNAEITVMGFVYCDVCSNNSFSKHSYFMSGVRVRIVCSFKSASSATRETVTFSANRTTNEFGLYKVAITSLDCADADNLATSCQASLIGSTSSSYSSCNVPGYKATTDQVVFKSKRSNLCIYGFNALNFRPFKRDLALCGKK
;
A
#
# COMPACT_ATOMS: atom_id res chain seq x y z
N MET A 1 -14.81 -70.17 -2.81
CA MET A 1 -14.13 -69.20 -3.70
C MET A 1 -15.09 -68.16 -4.29
N LYS A 2 -16.17 -68.56 -4.97
CA LYS A 2 -17.12 -67.62 -5.63
C LYS A 2 -17.78 -66.60 -4.68
N LYS A 3 -18.16 -67.00 -3.46
CA LYS A 3 -18.75 -66.11 -2.43
C LYS A 3 -17.78 -65.06 -1.90
N ILE A 4 -16.50 -65.42 -1.77
CA ILE A 4 -15.43 -64.51 -1.30
C ILE A 4 -15.16 -63.43 -2.34
N LEU A 5 -15.17 -63.80 -3.64
CA LEU A 5 -14.99 -62.87 -4.75
C LEU A 5 -16.13 -61.84 -4.83
N ILE A 6 -17.38 -62.27 -4.62
CA ILE A 6 -18.55 -61.39 -4.61
C ILE A 6 -18.48 -60.40 -3.44
N MET A 7 -18.04 -60.85 -2.26
CA MET A 7 -17.89 -59.98 -1.09
C MET A 7 -16.81 -58.91 -1.32
N PHE A 8 -15.68 -59.29 -1.93
CA PHE A 8 -14.62 -58.35 -2.31
C PHE A 8 -15.10 -57.30 -3.32
N LEU A 9 -15.90 -57.70 -4.31
CA LEU A 9 -16.44 -56.78 -5.32
C LEU A 9 -17.41 -55.76 -4.70
N PHE A 10 -18.22 -56.18 -3.72
CA PHE A 10 -19.13 -55.30 -2.99
C PHE A 10 -18.37 -54.26 -2.15
N ILE A 11 -17.29 -54.67 -1.48
CA ILE A 11 -16.43 -53.76 -0.69
C ILE A 11 -15.75 -52.75 -1.61
N LEU A 12 -15.23 -53.19 -2.76
CA LEU A 12 -14.61 -52.29 -3.75
C LEU A 12 -15.60 -51.25 -4.28
N LEU A 13 -16.85 -51.67 -4.53
CA LEU A 13 -17.90 -50.78 -5.00
C LEU A 13 -18.24 -49.72 -3.94
N GLN A 14 -18.36 -50.10 -2.66
CA GLN A 14 -18.63 -49.14 -1.59
C GLN A 14 -17.47 -48.14 -1.38
N LEU A 15 -16.21 -48.58 -1.56
CA LEU A 15 -15.03 -47.71 -1.55
C LEU A 15 -15.02 -46.69 -2.71
N LEU A 16 -15.56 -47.06 -3.88
CA LEU A 16 -15.69 -46.15 -5.02
C LEU A 16 -16.80 -45.11 -4.83
N LEU A 17 -17.89 -45.47 -4.13
CA LEU A 17 -19.01 -44.58 -3.84
C LEU A 17 -18.71 -43.53 -2.75
N VAL A 18 -17.79 -43.79 -1.81
CA VAL A 18 -17.40 -42.79 -0.80
C VAL A 18 -16.47 -41.70 -1.34
N ASN A 19 -15.73 -41.98 -2.43
CA ASN A 19 -14.83 -41.00 -3.05
C ASN A 19 -15.56 -39.96 -3.93
N SER A 20 -16.82 -40.20 -4.31
CA SER A 20 -17.61 -39.25 -5.09
C SER A 20 -18.23 -38.13 -4.24
N LEU A 21 -18.26 -38.28 -2.91
CA LEU A 21 -18.64 -37.24 -1.94
C LEU A 21 -17.41 -36.46 -1.47
N SER A 22 -16.60 -35.96 -2.41
CA SER A 22 -15.75 -34.82 -2.07
C SER A 22 -16.65 -33.60 -1.99
N PRO A 23 -16.75 -32.89 -0.84
CA PRO A 23 -17.40 -31.59 -0.83
C PRO A 23 -16.69 -30.75 -1.88
N LYS A 24 -17.42 -30.30 -2.92
CA LYS A 24 -16.93 -29.23 -3.78
C LYS A 24 -16.53 -28.14 -2.81
N LYS A 25 -15.23 -27.83 -2.71
CA LYS A 25 -14.77 -26.65 -2.00
C LYS A 25 -15.44 -25.49 -2.71
N HIS A 26 -16.58 -25.04 -2.19
CA HIS A 26 -17.08 -23.71 -2.49
C HIS A 26 -15.93 -22.81 -2.11
N SER A 27 -15.22 -22.32 -3.13
CA SER A 27 -14.31 -21.19 -2.95
C SER A 27 -15.17 -20.13 -2.31
N SER A 28 -15.00 -19.90 -1.00
CA SER A 28 -15.52 -18.70 -0.36
C SER A 28 -15.15 -17.52 -1.26
N PRO A 29 -16.05 -16.55 -1.50
CA PRO A 29 -15.68 -15.34 -2.21
C PRO A 29 -14.39 -14.81 -1.58
N LYS A 30 -13.32 -14.68 -2.38
CA LYS A 30 -12.09 -14.09 -1.85
C LYS A 30 -12.48 -12.71 -1.31
N PRO A 31 -12.13 -12.37 -0.06
CA PRO A 31 -12.38 -11.02 0.43
C PRO A 31 -11.69 -10.04 -0.51
N ASN A 32 -12.35 -8.94 -0.85
CA ASN A 32 -11.76 -7.87 -1.66
C ASN A 32 -10.39 -7.48 -1.08
N ALA A 33 -9.41 -7.27 -1.96
CA ALA A 33 -8.11 -6.79 -1.53
C ALA A 33 -8.20 -5.34 -1.08
N GLU A 34 -7.52 -5.00 0.01
CA GLU A 34 -7.33 -3.62 0.42
C GLU A 34 -5.92 -3.17 0.06
N ILE A 35 -5.83 -2.17 -0.81
CA ILE A 35 -4.56 -1.53 -1.17
C ILE A 35 -4.44 -0.25 -0.35
N THR A 36 -3.51 -0.23 0.59
CA THR A 36 -3.17 0.97 1.36
C THR A 36 -1.97 1.65 0.75
N VAL A 37 -2.11 2.92 0.34
CA VAL A 37 -0.98 3.78 -0.02
C VAL A 37 -0.73 4.72 1.15
N MET A 38 0.51 4.77 1.65
CA MET A 38 0.85 5.56 2.83
C MET A 38 2.28 6.11 2.78
N GLY A 39 2.52 7.17 3.56
CA GLY A 39 3.85 7.75 3.74
C GLY A 39 3.83 8.85 4.78
N PHE A 40 4.99 9.46 5.01
CA PHE A 40 5.16 10.47 6.05
C PHE A 40 5.57 11.82 5.47
N VAL A 41 5.20 12.88 6.17
CA VAL A 41 5.78 14.22 5.97
C VAL A 41 6.47 14.66 7.25
N TYR A 42 7.69 15.15 7.11
CA TYR A 42 8.47 15.66 8.24
C TYR A 42 9.16 16.98 7.90
N CYS A 43 9.58 17.70 8.94
CA CYS A 43 10.46 18.84 8.84
C CYS A 43 11.91 18.37 8.91
N ASP A 44 12.66 18.56 7.84
CA ASP A 44 14.11 18.47 7.82
C ASP A 44 14.71 19.80 8.31
N VAL A 45 14.77 19.94 9.64
CA VAL A 45 15.29 21.14 10.31
C VAL A 45 16.71 21.49 9.84
N CYS A 46 17.50 20.50 9.47
CA CYS A 46 18.88 20.72 9.06
C CYS A 46 19.05 20.93 7.55
N SER A 47 18.01 20.80 6.72
CA SER A 47 18.14 20.92 5.26
C SER A 47 19.21 19.96 4.69
N ASN A 48 19.25 18.73 5.21
CA ASN A 48 20.10 17.63 4.74
C ASN A 48 19.44 16.75 3.68
N ASN A 49 18.15 16.99 3.40
CA ASN A 49 17.26 16.12 2.65
C ASN A 49 17.26 14.69 3.21
N SER A 50 17.38 14.54 4.53
CA SER A 50 17.33 13.25 5.22
C SER A 50 16.64 13.41 6.56
N PHE A 51 16.10 12.34 7.12
CA PHE A 51 15.58 12.37 8.50
C PHE A 51 16.78 12.43 9.46
N SER A 52 16.70 13.29 10.48
CA SER A 52 17.78 13.51 11.44
C SER A 52 17.25 13.58 12.87
N LYS A 53 18.16 13.66 13.87
CA LYS A 53 17.78 13.82 15.28
C LYS A 53 16.96 15.09 15.58
N HIS A 54 17.05 16.10 14.71
CA HIS A 54 16.30 17.36 14.85
C HIS A 54 15.02 17.37 14.02
N SER A 55 14.79 16.34 13.21
CA SER A 55 13.61 16.22 12.39
C SER A 55 12.39 15.88 13.23
N TYR A 56 11.23 16.39 12.84
CA TYR A 56 9.96 16.09 13.48
C TYR A 56 8.87 15.92 12.44
N PHE A 57 7.87 15.07 12.73
CA PHE A 57 6.75 14.84 11.84
C PHE A 57 5.80 16.04 11.80
N MET A 58 5.26 16.32 10.62
CA MET A 58 4.40 17.48 10.40
C MET A 58 2.95 17.05 10.21
N SER A 59 2.07 17.46 11.12
CA SER A 59 0.63 17.25 11.01
C SER A 59 -0.03 18.31 10.14
N GLY A 60 -1.25 18.07 9.65
CA GLY A 60 -1.99 19.09 8.90
C GLY A 60 -1.42 19.44 7.52
N VAL A 61 -0.46 18.68 7.00
CA VAL A 61 0.10 18.89 5.66
C VAL A 61 -0.80 18.22 4.63
N ARG A 62 -1.17 18.95 3.57
CA ARG A 62 -1.91 18.42 2.43
C ARG A 62 -0.96 17.77 1.42
N VAL A 63 -1.28 16.53 1.07
CA VAL A 63 -0.56 15.69 0.12
C VAL A 63 -1.54 15.21 -0.95
N ARG A 64 -1.13 15.26 -2.21
CA ARG A 64 -1.85 14.66 -3.33
C ARG A 64 -1.25 13.31 -3.66
N ILE A 65 -2.08 12.28 -3.68
CA ILE A 65 -1.72 10.93 -4.10
C ILE A 65 -2.34 10.68 -5.46
N VAL A 66 -1.54 10.25 -6.43
CA VAL A 66 -2.00 9.88 -7.77
C VAL A 66 -1.44 8.51 -8.10
N CYS A 67 -2.34 7.57 -8.39
CA CYS A 67 -1.98 6.21 -8.76
C CYS A 67 -2.71 5.82 -10.03
N SER A 68 -1.98 5.28 -10.99
CA SER A 68 -2.50 4.79 -12.25
C SER A 68 -2.48 3.27 -12.22
N PHE A 69 -3.62 2.66 -12.53
CA PHE A 69 -3.80 1.23 -12.51
C PHE A 69 -4.12 0.67 -13.91
N LYS A 70 -3.64 -0.52 -14.27
CA LYS A 70 -4.15 -1.23 -15.45
C LYS A 70 -5.58 -1.71 -15.17
N SER A 71 -6.47 -1.59 -16.15
CA SER A 71 -7.83 -2.13 -16.07
C SER A 71 -7.80 -3.64 -15.86
N ALA A 72 -8.77 -4.15 -15.08
CA ALA A 72 -8.92 -5.58 -14.82
C ALA A 72 -9.36 -6.38 -16.07
N SER A 73 -9.88 -5.73 -17.11
CA SER A 73 -10.20 -6.39 -18.38
C SER A 73 -8.95 -6.53 -19.24
N SER A 74 -8.40 -7.75 -19.31
CA SER A 74 -7.24 -8.08 -20.15
C SER A 74 -7.44 -7.81 -21.66
N ALA A 75 -8.68 -7.55 -22.07
CA ALA A 75 -9.05 -7.24 -23.46
C ALA A 75 -8.80 -5.78 -23.86
N THR A 76 -8.66 -4.85 -22.91
CA THR A 76 -8.46 -3.42 -23.20
C THR A 76 -7.19 -2.90 -22.51
N ARG A 77 -6.42 -2.05 -23.20
CA ARG A 77 -5.20 -1.41 -22.63
C ARG A 77 -5.54 -0.20 -21.74
N GLU A 78 -6.73 -0.17 -21.17
CA GLU A 78 -7.24 0.97 -20.41
C GLU A 78 -6.50 1.12 -19.08
N THR A 79 -6.24 2.37 -18.70
CA THR A 79 -5.63 2.71 -17.41
C THR A 79 -6.60 3.54 -16.58
N VAL A 80 -6.81 3.16 -15.33
CA VAL A 80 -7.66 3.85 -14.37
C VAL A 80 -6.79 4.69 -13.43
N THR A 81 -7.04 5.99 -13.35
CA THR A 81 -6.29 6.89 -12.46
C THR A 81 -7.10 7.17 -11.21
N PHE A 82 -6.54 6.81 -10.05
CA PHE A 82 -6.99 7.22 -8.74
C PHE A 82 -6.25 8.48 -8.29
N SER A 83 -6.99 9.50 -7.81
CA SER A 83 -6.40 10.71 -7.24
C SER A 83 -7.10 11.07 -5.94
N ALA A 84 -6.33 11.29 -4.88
CA ALA A 84 -6.87 11.69 -3.58
C ALA A 84 -5.98 12.74 -2.91
N ASN A 85 -6.61 13.76 -2.35
CA ASN A 85 -5.94 14.67 -1.42
C ASN A 85 -6.11 14.11 0.01
N ARG A 86 -5.02 14.07 0.76
CA ARG A 86 -4.98 13.63 2.15
C ARG A 86 -4.25 14.65 2.99
N THR A 87 -4.65 14.73 4.25
CA THR A 87 -3.98 15.57 5.25
C THR A 87 -3.25 14.66 6.22
N THR A 88 -2.01 14.99 6.57
CA THR A 88 -1.26 14.22 7.56
C THR A 88 -1.90 14.31 8.95
N ASN A 89 -1.89 13.21 9.68
CA ASN A 89 -2.33 13.16 11.07
C ASN A 89 -1.26 13.72 12.03
N GLU A 90 -1.49 13.61 13.34
CA GLU A 90 -0.56 14.06 14.39
C GLU A 90 0.85 13.45 14.31
N PHE A 91 0.98 12.27 13.69
CA PHE A 91 2.26 11.58 13.48
C PHE A 91 2.89 11.89 12.11
N GLY A 92 2.35 12.86 11.37
CA GLY A 92 2.79 13.19 10.01
C GLY A 92 2.48 12.12 8.96
N LEU A 93 1.64 11.14 9.29
CA LEU A 93 1.26 10.04 8.39
C LEU A 93 0.09 10.49 7.50
N TYR A 94 0.23 10.30 6.19
CA TYR A 94 -0.89 10.29 5.26
C TYR A 94 -1.14 8.86 4.79
N LYS A 95 -2.41 8.49 4.60
CA LYS A 95 -2.80 7.19 4.05
C LYS A 95 -4.10 7.26 3.26
N VAL A 96 -4.25 6.34 2.32
CA VAL A 96 -5.50 6.10 1.60
C VAL A 96 -5.67 4.61 1.34
N ALA A 97 -6.87 4.11 1.61
CA ALA A 97 -7.26 2.75 1.25
C ALA A 97 -8.02 2.79 -0.09
N ILE A 98 -7.67 1.87 -0.98
CA ILE A 98 -8.27 1.67 -2.29
C ILE A 98 -8.77 0.22 -2.31
N THR A 99 -10.08 0.05 -2.45
CA THR A 99 -10.68 -1.29 -2.58
C THR A 99 -10.35 -1.85 -3.96
N SER A 100 -9.79 -3.06 -4.01
CA SER A 100 -9.43 -3.78 -5.24
C SER A 100 -9.87 -5.24 -5.17
N LEU A 101 -9.81 -5.96 -6.28
CA LEU A 101 -10.22 -7.37 -6.37
C LEU A 101 -9.11 -8.32 -5.88
N ASP A 102 -7.84 -8.07 -6.19
CA ASP A 102 -6.72 -8.93 -5.76
C ASP A 102 -5.40 -8.14 -5.60
N CYS A 103 -4.61 -8.55 -4.60
CA CYS A 103 -3.25 -8.09 -4.32
C CYS A 103 -2.19 -8.73 -5.21
N ALA A 104 -2.47 -9.92 -5.76
CA ALA A 104 -1.60 -10.62 -6.70
C ALA A 104 -1.49 -9.85 -8.02
N ASP A 105 -2.58 -9.20 -8.45
CA ASP A 105 -2.53 -8.28 -9.58
C ASP A 105 -1.82 -6.98 -9.23
N ALA A 106 -1.57 -6.64 -7.96
CA ALA A 106 -1.01 -5.34 -7.57
C ALA A 106 0.38 -5.03 -8.17
N ASP A 107 1.20 -6.05 -8.48
CA ASP A 107 2.47 -5.86 -9.22
C ASP A 107 2.24 -5.44 -10.68
N ASN A 108 1.09 -5.80 -11.26
CA ASN A 108 0.64 -5.40 -12.59
C ASN A 108 -0.39 -4.27 -12.56
N LEU A 109 -0.98 -4.00 -11.40
CA LEU A 109 -2.10 -3.09 -11.22
C LEU A 109 -1.53 -1.68 -11.27
N ALA A 110 -0.67 -1.26 -10.33
CA ALA A 110 -0.15 0.11 -10.35
C ALA A 110 0.96 0.26 -11.42
N THR A 111 0.63 0.88 -12.56
CA THR A 111 1.65 1.30 -13.54
C THR A 111 2.51 2.43 -12.98
N SER A 112 1.93 3.28 -12.15
CA SER A 112 2.63 4.30 -11.38
C SER A 112 1.83 4.69 -10.16
N CYS A 113 2.52 5.09 -9.10
CA CYS A 113 1.92 5.61 -7.87
C CYS A 113 2.88 6.68 -7.34
N GLN A 114 2.36 7.88 -7.08
CA GLN A 114 3.14 9.03 -6.65
C GLN A 114 2.41 9.79 -5.54
N ALA A 115 3.15 10.30 -4.57
CA ALA A 115 2.66 11.32 -3.64
C ALA A 115 3.40 12.64 -3.84
N SER A 116 2.70 13.76 -3.67
CA SER A 116 3.27 15.11 -3.81
C SER A 116 2.73 16.09 -2.77
N LEU A 117 3.58 17.01 -2.30
CA LEU A 117 3.22 18.07 -1.37
C LEU A 117 2.35 19.12 -2.08
N ILE A 118 1.19 19.42 -1.50
CA ILE A 118 0.35 20.56 -1.92
C ILE A 118 0.72 21.80 -1.08
N GLY A 119 0.91 21.60 0.23
CA GLY A 119 1.26 22.66 1.17
C GLY A 119 0.80 22.35 2.58
N SER A 120 1.23 23.16 3.54
CA SER A 120 0.74 23.13 4.92
C SER A 120 -0.37 24.16 5.10
N THR A 121 -1.47 23.80 5.78
CA THR A 121 -2.47 24.76 6.24
C THR A 121 -2.18 25.30 7.64
N SER A 122 -1.18 24.73 8.34
CA SER A 122 -0.86 25.12 9.70
C SER A 122 0.18 26.24 9.76
N SER A 123 -0.16 27.30 10.48
CA SER A 123 0.73 28.41 10.83
C SER A 123 1.85 28.00 11.80
N SER A 124 1.71 26.86 12.49
CA SER A 124 2.69 26.32 13.44
C SER A 124 4.04 25.94 12.79
N TYR A 125 4.11 25.88 11.47
CA TYR A 125 5.30 25.48 10.72
C TYR A 125 5.92 26.62 9.89
N SER A 126 5.73 27.88 10.32
CA SER A 126 6.30 29.05 9.63
C SER A 126 7.82 28.99 9.47
N SER A 127 8.52 28.37 10.43
CA SER A 127 9.98 28.14 10.39
C SER A 127 10.40 26.95 9.53
N CYS A 128 9.46 26.13 9.07
CA CYS A 128 9.73 24.94 8.26
C CYS A 128 8.69 24.78 7.14
N ASN A 129 8.71 25.72 6.19
CA ASN A 129 7.70 25.86 5.14
C ASN A 129 8.28 25.80 3.72
N VAL A 130 9.60 25.66 3.56
CA VAL A 130 10.22 25.52 2.23
C VAL A 130 10.17 24.05 1.84
N PRO A 131 9.52 23.66 0.72
CA PRO A 131 9.50 22.26 0.34
C PRO A 131 10.91 21.76 -0.02
N GLY A 132 11.31 20.62 0.54
CA GLY A 132 12.50 19.88 0.11
C GLY A 132 12.11 18.83 -0.93
N TYR A 133 11.91 17.57 -0.52
CA TYR A 133 11.33 16.54 -1.38
C TYR A 133 9.82 16.79 -1.56
N LYS A 134 9.49 17.34 -2.73
CA LYS A 134 8.13 17.70 -3.12
C LYS A 134 7.29 16.52 -3.61
N ALA A 135 7.92 15.48 -4.15
CA ALA A 135 7.23 14.32 -4.67
C ALA A 135 8.07 13.05 -4.48
N THR A 136 7.40 11.90 -4.40
CA THR A 136 8.00 10.59 -4.19
C THR A 136 7.24 9.53 -4.98
N THR A 137 7.99 8.64 -5.62
CA THR A 137 7.50 7.43 -6.30
C THR A 137 8.12 6.15 -5.72
N ASP A 138 9.13 6.29 -4.86
CA ASP A 138 9.86 5.18 -4.28
C ASP A 138 8.95 4.45 -3.30
N GLN A 139 8.67 3.18 -3.58
CA GLN A 139 7.68 2.39 -2.88
C GLN A 139 8.30 1.11 -2.31
N VAL A 140 8.02 0.83 -1.04
CA VAL A 140 8.16 -0.50 -0.45
C VAL A 140 6.79 -1.14 -0.45
N VAL A 141 6.67 -2.32 -1.07
CA VAL A 141 5.41 -3.04 -1.17
C VAL A 141 5.40 -4.20 -0.18
N PHE A 142 4.46 -4.16 0.78
CA PHE A 142 4.23 -5.27 1.71
C PHE A 142 2.96 -6.01 1.31
N LYS A 143 3.04 -7.33 1.14
CA LYS A 143 1.92 -8.17 0.72
C LYS A 143 1.65 -9.29 1.72
N SER A 144 0.41 -9.42 2.16
CA SER A 144 -0.04 -10.56 2.95
C SER A 144 -1.04 -11.39 2.14
N LYS A 145 -0.62 -12.60 1.73
CA LYS A 145 -1.48 -13.54 1.00
C LYS A 145 -2.63 -14.07 1.85
N ARG A 146 -2.45 -14.17 3.17
CA ARG A 146 -3.47 -14.70 4.09
C ARG A 146 -4.61 -13.72 4.32
N SER A 147 -4.31 -12.42 4.34
CA SER A 147 -5.30 -11.36 4.62
C SER A 147 -5.65 -10.51 3.40
N ASN A 148 -5.19 -10.89 2.20
CA ASN A 148 -5.36 -10.16 0.95
C ASN A 148 -5.06 -8.64 1.07
N LEU A 149 -3.99 -8.30 1.81
CA LEU A 149 -3.61 -6.92 2.14
C LEU A 149 -2.34 -6.50 1.40
N CYS A 150 -2.37 -5.33 0.79
CA CYS A 150 -1.23 -4.71 0.11
C CYS A 150 -0.97 -3.33 0.68
N ILE A 151 0.27 -3.06 1.07
CA ILE A 151 0.67 -1.74 1.56
C ILE A 151 1.79 -1.22 0.68
N TYR A 152 1.54 -0.07 0.05
CA TYR A 152 2.51 0.74 -0.67
C TYR A 152 3.00 1.84 0.25
N GLY A 153 4.19 1.65 0.82
CA GLY A 153 4.85 2.64 1.65
C GLY A 153 5.77 3.52 0.81
N PHE A 154 5.55 4.82 0.80
CA PHE A 154 6.40 5.77 0.10
C PHE A 154 7.54 6.32 0.97
N ASN A 155 8.66 6.66 0.32
CA ASN A 155 9.69 7.50 0.94
C ASN A 155 9.08 8.81 1.46
N ALA A 156 9.57 9.30 2.59
CA ALA A 156 9.00 10.45 3.26
C ALA A 156 9.24 11.75 2.48
N LEU A 157 8.19 12.56 2.37
CA LEU A 157 8.27 13.93 1.85
C LEU A 157 8.74 14.87 2.96
N ASN A 158 9.30 16.03 2.61
CA ASN A 158 9.74 16.97 3.64
C ASN A 158 9.60 18.44 3.26
N PHE A 159 9.48 19.23 4.33
CA PHE A 159 9.79 20.65 4.32
C PHE A 159 11.11 20.88 5.04
N ARG A 160 11.66 22.07 4.88
CA ARG A 160 12.87 22.52 5.55
C ARG A 160 12.78 24.01 5.88
N PRO A 161 13.62 24.50 6.81
CA PRO A 161 13.75 25.93 7.05
C PRO A 161 14.35 26.67 5.86
N PHE A 162 14.04 27.96 5.74
CA PHE A 162 14.65 28.83 4.72
C PHE A 162 16.17 28.96 4.92
N LYS A 163 16.62 29.03 6.18
CA LYS A 163 18.02 29.10 6.56
C LYS A 163 18.36 27.95 7.51
N ARG A 164 19.44 27.22 7.21
CA ARG A 164 19.98 26.19 8.10
C ARG A 164 20.60 26.84 9.33
N ASP A 165 20.28 26.32 10.50
CA ASP A 165 20.93 26.68 11.76
C ASP A 165 22.25 25.91 11.91
N LEU A 166 23.37 26.63 11.85
CA LEU A 166 24.71 26.03 11.98
C LEU A 166 25.07 25.68 13.43
N ALA A 167 24.49 26.36 14.42
CA ALA A 167 24.72 26.06 15.82
C ALA A 167 24.02 24.75 16.21
N LEU A 168 22.81 24.53 15.68
CA LEU A 168 22.05 23.29 15.90
C LEU A 168 22.58 22.12 15.06
N CYS A 169 22.78 22.34 13.76
CA CYS A 169 23.03 21.25 12.81
C CYS A 169 24.52 21.04 12.47
N GLY A 170 25.40 21.92 12.93
CA GLY A 170 26.81 21.92 12.56
C GLY A 170 27.05 22.36 11.11
N LYS A 171 28.34 22.49 10.78
CA LYS A 171 28.81 22.70 9.40
C LYS A 171 28.54 21.44 8.58
N LYS A 172 28.26 21.62 7.29
CA LYS A 172 28.21 20.51 6.33
C LYS A 172 29.63 20.10 5.94
#